data_AF-A0A7J3RZ74-F1
#
_entry.id   AF-A0A7J3RZ74-F1
#
_cell.length_a   1.000
_cell.length_b   1.000
_cell.length_c   1.000
_cell.angle_alpha   90.00
_cell.angle_beta   90.00
_cell.angle_gamma   90.00
#
_symmetry.space_group_name_H-M   'P 1'
#
loop_
_entity.id
_entity.type
_entity.pdbx_description
1 polymer ?
#
loop_
_entity_poly.entity_id
_entity_poly.type
_entity_poly.pdbx_seq_one_letter_code
_entity_poly.pdbx_strand_id
1 'polypeptide(L)'
;MEGGSSGAELEAEELRLRVHRIMRRLIKSRVYHKALTPIERGILYITSKPGLKLTSSLIRRTLSSIFEKAERWLKPSFILRASSVGRELALAYVRAAALMGHRSAESWLEDRNYIILLGVNALGGGGFGWAVCRSR
;
A
#
# COMPACT_ATOMS: atom_id res chain seq x y z
N MET A 1 0.02 -34.29 32.03
CA MET A 1 -0.86 -33.35 31.30
C MET A 1 0.02 -32.32 30.58
N GLU A 2 0.61 -32.68 29.44
CA GLU A 2 1.58 -31.79 28.72
C GLU A 2 1.04 -31.30 27.35
N GLY A 3 -0.24 -31.49 27.07
CA GLY A 3 -0.83 -31.17 25.75
C GLY A 3 -1.13 -29.69 25.49
N GLY A 4 -0.94 -28.78 26.45
CA GLY A 4 -1.35 -27.38 26.33
C GLY A 4 -0.30 -26.42 25.73
N SER A 5 0.99 -26.77 25.76
CA SER A 5 2.06 -25.83 25.39
C SER A 5 2.26 -25.71 23.87
N SER A 6 2.05 -26.80 23.12
CA SER A 6 2.29 -26.83 21.67
C SER A 6 1.30 -25.97 20.88
N GLY A 7 0.00 -26.04 21.20
CA GLY A 7 -1.03 -25.28 20.47
C GLY A 7 -0.91 -23.75 20.60
N ALA A 8 -0.57 -23.27 21.80
CA ALA A 8 -0.42 -21.84 22.06
C ALA A 8 0.84 -21.26 21.39
N GLU A 9 1.90 -22.05 21.27
CA GLU A 9 3.12 -21.65 20.57
C GLU A 9 2.90 -21.53 19.06
N LEU A 10 2.15 -22.45 18.46
CA LEU A 10 1.79 -22.40 17.05
C LEU A 10 0.93 -21.17 16.71
N GLU A 11 -0.10 -20.87 17.51
CA GLU A 11 -0.92 -19.67 17.29
C GLU A 11 -0.12 -18.36 17.44
N ALA A 12 0.81 -18.32 18.40
CA ALA A 12 1.65 -17.15 18.61
C ALA A 12 2.59 -16.91 17.42
N GLU A 13 3.15 -17.98 16.85
CA GLU A 13 4.02 -17.89 15.69
C GLU A 13 3.26 -17.47 14.42
N GLU A 14 2.06 -18.02 14.20
CA GLU A 14 1.21 -17.58 13.08
C GLU A 14 0.91 -16.07 13.15
N LEU A 15 0.59 -15.57 14.34
CA LEU A 15 0.32 -14.15 14.55
C LEU A 15 1.54 -13.29 14.22
N ARG A 16 2.75 -13.71 14.61
CA ARG A 16 4.00 -13.02 14.28
C ARG A 16 4.25 -12.94 12.79
N LEU A 17 4.05 -14.06 12.09
CA LEU A 17 4.18 -14.10 10.63
C LEU A 17 3.20 -13.14 9.95
N ARG A 18 1.98 -13.04 10.47
CA ARG A 18 0.96 -12.10 9.98
C ARG A 18 1.37 -10.64 10.19
N VAL A 19 1.88 -10.29 11.38
CA VAL A 19 2.44 -8.95 11.68
C VAL A 19 3.54 -8.60 10.67
N HIS A 20 4.53 -9.48 10.49
CA HIS A 20 5.64 -9.25 9.55
C HIS A 20 5.17 -9.05 8.12
N ARG A 21 4.15 -9.80 7.67
CA ARG A 21 3.60 -9.69 6.32
C ARG A 21 2.93 -8.34 6.10
N ILE A 22 2.11 -7.89 7.05
CA ILE A 22 1.40 -6.61 6.95
C ILE A 22 2.38 -5.43 7.02
N MET A 23 3.35 -5.46 7.95
CA MET A 23 4.38 -4.42 8.05
C MET A 23 5.16 -4.28 6.74
N ARG A 24 5.62 -5.40 6.16
CA ARG A 24 6.33 -5.38 4.86
C ARG A 24 5.47 -4.77 3.75
N ARG A 25 4.18 -5.11 3.68
CA ARG A 25 3.26 -4.53 2.67
C ARG A 25 3.08 -3.03 2.86
N LEU A 26 2.84 -2.57 4.08
CA LEU A 26 2.66 -1.15 4.39
C LEU A 26 3.91 -0.31 4.09
N ILE A 27 5.10 -0.86 4.36
CA ILE A 27 6.38 -0.21 4.06
C ILE A 27 6.59 -0.12 2.55
N LYS A 28 6.39 -1.23 1.82
CA LYS A 28 6.48 -1.24 0.36
C LYS A 28 5.53 -0.24 -0.30
N SER A 29 4.32 -0.11 0.23
CA SER A 29 3.32 0.85 -0.25
C SER A 29 3.54 2.29 0.28
N ARG A 30 4.63 2.57 1.02
CA ARG A 30 4.96 3.87 1.64
C ARG A 30 3.84 4.48 2.50
N VAL A 31 2.93 3.66 3.00
CA VAL A 31 1.80 4.08 3.85
C VAL A 31 2.01 3.73 5.32
N TYR A 32 3.09 3.03 5.68
CA TYR A 32 3.33 2.57 7.05
C TYR A 32 3.19 3.66 8.13
N HIS A 33 3.78 4.84 7.90
CA HIS A 33 3.69 5.95 8.85
C HIS A 33 2.36 6.72 8.80
N LYS A 34 1.61 6.60 7.70
CA LYS A 34 0.32 7.28 7.47
C LYS A 34 -0.87 6.45 7.97
N ALA A 35 -0.80 5.13 7.75
CA ALA A 35 -1.85 4.19 8.10
C ALA A 35 -1.89 3.88 9.60
N LEU A 36 -0.74 3.97 10.29
CA LEU A 36 -0.59 3.55 11.68
C LEU A 36 -0.04 4.68 12.57
N THR A 37 -0.68 4.84 13.72
CA THR A 37 -0.26 5.75 14.80
C THR A 37 1.04 5.26 15.46
N PRO A 38 1.78 6.13 16.18
CA PRO A 38 2.97 5.73 16.91
C PRO A 38 2.74 4.55 17.86
N ILE A 39 1.59 4.52 18.55
CA ILE A 39 1.22 3.47 19.50
C ILE A 39 0.97 2.15 18.76
N GLU A 40 0.19 2.15 17.68
CA GLU A 40 -0.08 0.95 16.87
C GLU A 40 1.21 0.35 16.29
N ARG A 41 2.16 1.20 15.87
CA ARG A 41 3.48 0.76 15.42
C ARG A 41 4.30 0.14 16.55
N GLY A 42 4.26 0.73 17.74
CA GLY A 42 4.89 0.17 18.95
C GLY A 42 4.32 -1.20 19.29
N ILE A 43 3.00 -1.36 19.21
CA ILE A 43 2.31 -2.64 19.41
C ILE A 43 2.80 -3.67 18.38
N LEU A 44 2.80 -3.35 17.08
CA LEU A 44 3.29 -4.28 16.05
C LEU A 44 4.76 -4.65 16.26
N TYR A 45 5.61 -3.70 16.63
CA TYR A 45 7.02 -3.94 16.91
C TYR A 45 7.21 -4.91 18.09
N ILE A 46 6.51 -4.69 19.20
CA ILE A 46 6.55 -5.58 20.37
C ILE A 46 6.04 -6.97 19.98
N THR A 47 4.94 -7.02 19.23
CA THR A 47 4.32 -8.28 18.77
C THR A 47 5.22 -9.07 17.82
N SER A 48 6.10 -8.38 17.08
CA SER A 48 7.05 -9.04 16.17
C SER A 48 8.23 -9.72 16.89
N LYS A 49 8.45 -9.42 18.18
CA LYS A 49 9.61 -9.98 18.91
C LYS A 49 9.39 -11.46 19.26
N PRO A 50 10.44 -12.29 19.12
CA PRO A 50 10.41 -13.68 19.56
C PRO A 50 10.30 -13.75 21.09
N GLY A 51 9.71 -14.82 21.61
CA GLY A 51 9.53 -15.07 23.05
C GLY A 51 8.35 -14.37 23.73
N LEU A 52 7.66 -13.44 23.06
CA LEU A 52 6.48 -12.80 23.64
C LEU A 52 5.26 -13.75 23.64
N LYS A 53 4.76 -14.10 24.84
CA LYS A 53 3.50 -14.85 25.02
C LYS A 53 2.31 -13.87 25.03
N LEU A 54 1.48 -13.95 24.00
CA LEU A 54 0.31 -13.08 23.82
C LEU A 54 -0.94 -13.73 24.40
N THR A 55 -0.99 -13.84 25.73
CA THR A 55 -2.13 -14.45 26.45
C THR A 55 -3.30 -13.49 26.64
N SER A 56 -3.09 -12.17 26.48
CA SER A 56 -4.14 -11.19 26.69
C SER A 56 -5.10 -11.07 25.50
N SER A 57 -6.38 -11.31 25.75
CA SER A 57 -7.48 -11.13 24.78
C SER A 57 -7.56 -9.69 24.27
N LEU A 58 -7.15 -8.71 25.07
CA LEU A 58 -7.16 -7.29 24.72
C LEU A 58 -6.11 -6.97 23.64
N ILE A 59 -4.93 -7.59 23.72
CA ILE A 59 -3.88 -7.42 22.70
C ILE A 59 -4.34 -8.03 21.38
N ARG A 60 -4.96 -9.22 21.42
CA ARG A 60 -5.52 -9.86 20.21
C ARG A 60 -6.57 -8.98 19.53
N ARG A 61 -7.52 -8.40 20.29
CA ARG A 61 -8.53 -7.47 19.75
C ARG A 61 -7.88 -6.23 19.13
N THR A 62 -6.89 -5.67 19.82
CA THR A 62 -6.16 -4.49 19.35
C THR A 62 -5.42 -4.79 18.04
N LEU A 63 -4.76 -5.94 17.96
CA LEU A 63 -4.07 -6.39 16.74
C LEU A 63 -5.04 -6.64 15.59
N SER A 64 -6.19 -7.25 15.83
CA SER A 64 -7.22 -7.42 14.81
C SER A 64 -7.68 -6.08 14.24
N SER A 65 -7.94 -5.09 15.11
CA SER A 65 -8.28 -3.72 14.68
C SER A 65 -7.16 -3.07 13.85
N ILE A 66 -5.90 -3.23 14.27
CA ILE A 66 -4.73 -2.75 13.50
C ILE A 66 -4.65 -3.43 12.14
N PHE A 67 -4.90 -4.74 12.06
CA PHE A 67 -4.88 -5.48 10.80
C PHE A 67 -6.00 -5.04 9.86
N GLU A 68 -7.22 -4.85 10.34
CA GLU A 68 -8.33 -4.33 9.53
C GLU A 68 -8.06 -2.91 9.03
N LYS A 69 -7.48 -2.06 9.88
CA LYS A 69 -7.04 -0.72 9.48
C LYS A 69 -5.99 -0.82 8.39
N ALA A 70 -4.93 -1.60 8.60
CA ALA A 70 -3.86 -1.80 7.64
C ALA A 70 -4.39 -2.37 6.31
N GLU A 71 -5.28 -3.35 6.36
CA GLU A 71 -5.89 -3.96 5.17
C GLU A 71 -6.76 -2.96 4.41
N ARG A 72 -7.50 -2.06 5.08
CA ARG A 72 -8.23 -0.96 4.39
C ARG A 72 -7.29 -0.03 3.63
N TRP A 73 -6.15 0.31 4.22
CA TRP A 73 -5.13 1.12 3.57
C TRP A 73 -4.39 0.37 2.44
N LEU A 74 -4.29 -0.96 2.54
CA LEU A 74 -3.64 -1.82 1.55
C LEU A 74 -4.59 -2.33 0.46
N LYS A 75 -5.91 -2.24 0.64
CA LYS A 75 -6.90 -2.76 -0.31
C LYS A 75 -6.82 -2.03 -1.66
N PRO A 76 -7.24 -2.67 -2.77
CA PRO A 76 -6.92 -2.37 -4.18
C PRO A 76 -7.24 -0.96 -4.69
N SER A 77 -7.89 -0.14 -3.88
CA SER A 77 -8.35 1.20 -4.25
C SER A 77 -7.22 2.12 -4.68
N PHE A 78 -5.99 1.96 -4.20
CA PHE A 78 -4.89 2.85 -4.63
C PHE A 78 -4.39 2.50 -6.03
N ILE A 79 -4.07 1.24 -6.29
CA ILE A 79 -3.58 0.82 -7.62
C ILE A 79 -4.70 0.93 -8.65
N LEU A 80 -5.95 0.61 -8.31
CA LEU A 80 -7.07 0.78 -9.24
C LEU A 80 -7.36 2.26 -9.51
N ARG A 81 -7.31 3.14 -8.50
CA ARG A 81 -7.41 4.59 -8.72
C ARG A 81 -6.23 5.13 -9.51
N ALA A 82 -5.01 4.67 -9.21
CA ALA A 82 -3.82 5.05 -9.97
C ALA A 82 -3.94 4.59 -11.43
N SER A 83 -4.37 3.36 -11.69
CA SER A 83 -4.58 2.88 -13.06
C SER A 83 -5.67 3.68 -13.79
N SER A 84 -6.75 4.05 -13.10
CA SER A 84 -7.81 4.88 -13.69
C SER A 84 -7.31 6.28 -14.06
N VAL A 85 -6.73 6.99 -13.09
CA VAL A 85 -6.20 8.36 -13.27
C VAL A 85 -5.04 8.37 -14.26
N GLY A 86 -4.15 7.39 -14.14
CA GLY A 86 -2.99 7.23 -15.02
C GLY A 86 -3.37 6.94 -16.46
N ARG A 87 -4.48 6.23 -16.70
CA ARG A 87 -4.97 5.94 -18.05
C ARG A 87 -5.51 7.20 -18.72
N GLU A 88 -6.24 8.04 -17.98
CA GLU A 88 -6.73 9.32 -18.47
C GLU A 88 -5.56 10.27 -18.83
N LEU A 89 -4.52 10.32 -17.99
CA LEU A 89 -3.32 11.10 -18.25
C LEU A 89 -2.53 10.57 -19.45
N ALA A 90 -2.34 9.25 -19.54
CA ALA A 90 -1.67 8.63 -20.68
C ALA A 90 -2.38 8.95 -21.99
N LEU A 91 -3.73 8.90 -22.02
CA LEU A 91 -4.51 9.28 -23.19
C LEU A 91 -4.30 10.76 -23.59
N ALA A 92 -4.25 11.67 -22.62
CA ALA A 92 -4.00 13.08 -22.90
C ALA A 92 -2.60 13.31 -23.49
N TYR A 93 -1.58 12.64 -22.95
CA TYR A 93 -0.20 12.75 -23.43
C TYR A 93 0.00 12.13 -24.81
N VAL A 94 -0.61 10.97 -25.07
CA VAL A 94 -0.56 10.35 -26.40
C VAL A 94 -1.24 11.22 -27.45
N ARG A 95 -2.38 11.84 -27.13
CA ARG A 95 -3.04 12.79 -28.03
C ARG A 95 -2.15 14.01 -28.33
N ALA A 96 -1.53 14.60 -27.31
CA ALA A 96 -0.61 15.72 -27.49
C ALA A 96 0.62 15.33 -28.32
N ALA A 97 1.22 14.17 -28.05
CA ALA A 97 2.35 13.64 -28.79
C ALA A 97 2.00 13.34 -30.25
N ALA A 98 0.82 12.78 -30.52
CA ALA A 98 0.33 12.52 -31.87
C ALA A 98 0.14 13.82 -32.67
N LEU A 99 -0.37 14.89 -32.05
CA LEU A 99 -0.48 16.22 -32.66
C LEU A 99 0.89 16.83 -32.98
N MET A 100 1.93 16.49 -32.22
CA MET A 100 3.32 16.87 -32.48
C MET A 100 4.04 15.93 -33.47
N GLY A 101 3.34 14.94 -34.04
CA GLY A 101 3.90 14.01 -35.04
C GLY A 101 4.49 12.71 -34.48
N HIS A 102 4.44 12.49 -33.16
CA HIS A 102 4.94 11.26 -32.53
C HIS A 102 3.85 10.18 -32.45
N ARG A 103 3.62 9.48 -33.57
CA ARG A 103 2.62 8.39 -33.65
C ARG A 103 2.98 7.15 -32.82
N SER A 104 4.28 6.93 -32.55
CA SER A 104 4.73 5.83 -31.70
C SER A 104 4.28 5.96 -30.24
N ALA A 105 3.82 7.13 -29.81
CA ALA A 105 3.31 7.36 -28.46
C ALA A 105 2.08 6.51 -28.13
N GLU A 106 1.32 6.01 -29.11
CA GLU A 106 0.19 5.11 -28.88
C GLU A 106 0.58 3.86 -28.08
N SER A 107 1.80 3.35 -28.28
CA SER A 107 2.35 2.22 -27.52
C SER A 107 2.42 2.47 -25.99
N TRP A 108 2.42 3.74 -25.55
CA TRP A 108 2.46 4.08 -24.13
C TRP A 108 1.17 3.71 -23.39
N LEU A 109 0.05 3.54 -24.11
CA LEU A 109 -1.23 3.07 -23.54
C LEU A 109 -1.22 1.57 -23.26
N GLU A 110 -0.30 0.83 -23.85
CA GLU A 110 -0.14 -0.62 -23.64
C GLU A 110 0.75 -0.91 -22.42
N ASP A 111 1.61 0.04 -22.03
CA ASP A 111 2.46 -0.08 -20.87
C ASP A 111 1.69 0.20 -19.55
N ARG A 112 1.29 -0.89 -18.90
CA ARG A 112 0.66 -0.84 -17.57
C ARG A 112 1.52 -0.18 -16.50
N ASN A 113 2.84 -0.34 -16.54
CA ASN A 113 3.73 0.25 -15.55
C ASN A 113 3.77 1.76 -15.72
N TYR A 114 3.81 2.23 -16.97
CA TYR A 114 3.72 3.65 -17.29
C TYR A 114 2.39 4.25 -16.81
N ILE A 115 1.26 3.60 -17.09
CA ILE A 115 -0.07 4.03 -16.63
C ILE A 115 -0.12 4.11 -15.10
N ILE A 116 0.32 3.06 -14.40
CA ILE A 116 0.30 3.05 -12.93
C ILE A 116 1.23 4.14 -12.39
N LEU A 117 2.42 4.33 -12.98
CA LEU A 117 3.37 5.36 -12.57
C LEU A 117 2.77 6.77 -12.67
N LEU A 118 2.09 7.08 -13.78
CA LEU A 118 1.39 8.35 -13.96
C LEU A 118 0.31 8.56 -12.88
N GLY A 119 -0.49 7.53 -12.62
CA GLY A 119 -1.52 7.56 -11.60
C GLY A 119 -0.99 7.70 -10.18
N VAL A 120 0.10 7.00 -9.86
CA VAL A 120 0.77 7.08 -8.58
C VAL A 120 1.38 8.46 -8.39
N ASN A 121 1.97 9.07 -9.42
CA ASN A 121 2.52 10.42 -9.37
C ASN A 121 1.41 11.46 -9.17
N ALA A 122 0.29 11.33 -9.90
CA ALA A 122 -0.86 12.22 -9.77
C ALA A 122 -1.53 12.14 -8.40
N LEU A 123 -1.67 10.93 -7.83
CA LEU A 123 -2.29 10.71 -6.52
C LEU A 123 -1.32 10.88 -5.34
N GLY A 124 0.00 10.79 -5.60
CA GLY A 124 1.06 10.77 -4.59
C GLY A 124 1.57 12.13 -4.15
N GLY A 125 1.17 13.22 -4.82
CA GLY A 125 1.54 14.58 -4.41
C GLY A 125 3.03 14.89 -4.51
N GLY A 126 3.74 14.29 -5.46
CA GLY A 126 5.07 14.73 -5.89
C GLY A 126 4.91 15.54 -7.16
N GLY A 127 4.72 16.85 -7.03
CA GLY A 127 4.55 17.75 -8.17
C GLY A 127 5.72 17.66 -9.15
N PHE A 128 5.48 17.13 -10.34
CA PHE A 128 6.05 17.71 -11.54
C PHE A 128 4.99 18.66 -12.08
N GLY A 129 5.20 19.95 -11.80
CA GLY A 129 4.34 21.03 -12.25
C GLY A 129 4.27 21.05 -13.78
N TRP A 130 3.09 20.70 -14.29
CA TRP A 130 2.62 21.15 -15.60
C TRP A 130 1.25 21.79 -15.42
N ALA A 131 1.17 22.69 -14.44
CA ALA A 131 0.29 23.85 -14.56
C ALA A 131 1.11 24.89 -15.33
N VAL A 132 0.58 25.37 -16.46
CA VAL A 132 1.08 26.37 -17.44
C VAL A 132 1.15 25.67 -18.81
N CYS A 133 0.35 25.98 -19.83
CA CYS A 133 -0.42 27.18 -20.17
C CYS A 133 -1.88 26.85 -20.55
N ARG A 134 -2.85 27.50 -19.91
CA ARG A 134 -4.09 27.89 -20.60
C ARG A 134 -3.81 29.25 -21.23
N SER A 135 -3.47 29.28 -22.52
CA SER A 135 -3.58 30.52 -23.28
C SER A 135 -5.04 30.67 -23.71
N ARG A 136 -5.59 31.83 -23.35
CA ARG A 136 -6.82 32.41 -23.90
C ARG A 136 -6.69 32.60 -25.41
#